data_AF-A0A9P5JXN6-F1
#
_entry.id   AF-A0A9P5JXN6-F1
#
_cell.length_a   1.000
_cell.length_b   1.000
_cell.length_c   1.000
_cell.angle_alpha   90.00
_cell.angle_beta   90.00
_cell.angle_gamma   90.00
#
_symmetry.space_group_name_H-M   'P 1'
#
loop_
_entity.id
_entity.type
_entity.pdbx_description
1 polymer ?
#
loop_
_entity_poly.entity_id
_entity_poly.type
_entity_poly.pdbx_seq_one_letter_code
_entity_poly.pdbx_strand_id
1 'polypeptide(L)' 'MMDNINLSDPPPRITTTTSKNLSAKRAQIRIQAFLDDFENRNSTLNGGDKAVTVQLQKLNQALLEERQRQKAAGKGL' A
#
# COMPACT_ATOMS: atom_id res chain seq x y z
N MET A 1 -15.87 18.91 32.92
CA MET A 1 -16.57 19.40 31.72
C MET A 1 -16.10 18.52 30.58
N MET A 2 -17.00 17.82 29.92
CA MET A 2 -16.66 16.79 28.92
C MET A 2 -16.34 17.45 27.58
N ASP A 3 -15.24 17.04 26.95
CA ASP A 3 -14.79 17.53 25.65
C ASP A 3 -15.80 17.10 24.58
N ASN A 4 -16.61 18.08 24.18
CA ASN A 4 -17.63 17.95 23.16
C ASN A 4 -16.94 17.78 21.80
N ILE A 5 -17.06 16.61 21.18
CA ILE A 5 -16.48 16.36 19.84
C ILE A 5 -17.16 17.33 18.86
N ASN A 6 -16.41 18.33 18.43
CA ASN A 6 -16.89 19.36 17.51
C ASN A 6 -17.07 18.74 16.10
N LEU A 7 -18.32 18.39 15.76
CA LEU A 7 -18.73 17.82 14.47
C LEU A 7 -18.68 18.80 13.28
N SER A 8 -18.11 20.01 13.45
CA SER A 8 -18.20 21.09 12.47
C SER A 8 -17.00 21.24 11.52
N ASP A 9 -15.99 20.38 11.60
CA ASP A 9 -14.81 20.48 10.74
C ASP A 9 -14.87 19.41 9.62
N PRO A 10 -15.17 19.80 8.36
CA PRO A 10 -15.27 18.84 7.27
C PRO A 10 -13.91 18.17 7.01
N PRO A 11 -13.89 16.90 6.56
CA PRO A 11 -12.64 16.26 6.20
C PRO A 11 -11.85 17.09 5.17
N PRO A 12 -10.52 17.18 5.29
CA PRO A 12 -9.70 17.90 4.34
C PRO A 12 -9.95 17.45 2.91
N ARG A 13 -10.10 18.41 1.99
CA ARG A 13 -10.26 18.12 0.56
C ARG A 13 -8.89 17.80 -0.04
N ILE A 14 -8.75 16.59 -0.58
CA ILE A 14 -7.54 16.15 -1.28
C ILE A 14 -7.71 16.45 -2.77
N THR A 15 -6.81 17.26 -3.35
CA THR A 15 -6.76 17.54 -4.80
C THR A 15 -5.48 16.98 -5.41
N THR A 16 -5.60 16.32 -6.56
CA THR A 16 -4.46 15.72 -7.26
C THR A 16 -3.54 16.79 -7.85
N THR A 17 -2.27 16.78 -7.47
CA THR A 17 -1.27 17.69 -8.05
C THR A 17 -0.56 17.09 -9.26
N THR A 18 -0.39 15.77 -9.30
CA THR A 18 0.24 15.03 -10.40
C THR A 18 -0.15 13.55 -10.35
N SER A 19 -0.09 12.87 -11.49
CA SER A 19 -0.24 11.42 -11.60
C SER A 19 0.83 10.86 -12.53
N LYS A 20 1.43 9.72 -12.15
CA LYS A 20 2.46 9.03 -12.93
C LYS A 20 2.23 7.53 -12.86
N ASN A 21 2.39 6.86 -14.00
CA ASN A 21 2.34 5.40 -14.06
C ASN A 21 3.54 4.78 -13.34
N LEU A 22 3.30 3.66 -12.66
CA LEU A 22 4.32 2.85 -12.01
C LEU A 22 4.51 1.55 -12.79
N SER A 23 5.77 1.14 -12.97
CA SER A 23 6.05 -0.20 -13.49
C SER A 23 5.78 -1.25 -12.41
N ALA A 24 5.49 -2.49 -12.81
CA ALA A 24 5.27 -3.61 -11.89
C ALA A 24 6.42 -3.80 -10.89
N LYS A 25 7.68 -3.62 -11.34
CA LYS A 25 8.88 -3.64 -10.47
C LYS A 25 8.83 -2.55 -9.40
N ARG A 26 8.50 -1.31 -9.77
CA ARG A 26 8.45 -0.19 -8.81
C ARG A 26 7.27 -0.34 -7.85
N ALA A 27 6.13 -0.82 -8.34
CA ALA A 27 4.96 -1.10 -7.51
C ALA A 27 5.28 -2.17 -6.44
N GLN A 28 5.89 -3.30 -6.86
CA GLN A 28 6.27 -4.38 -5.94
C GLN A 28 7.22 -3.87 -4.84
N ILE A 29 8.29 -3.16 -5.19
CA ILE A 29 9.27 -2.64 -4.22
C ILE A 29 8.59 -1.74 -3.18
N ARG A 30 7.67 -0.88 -3.61
CA ARG A 30 6.96 0.05 -2.71
C ARG A 30 5.99 -0.68 -1.78
N ILE A 31 5.27 -1.68 -2.29
CA ILE A 31 4.34 -2.47 -1.48
C ILE A 31 5.11 -3.29 -0.44
N GLN A 32 6.22 -3.92 -0.82
CA GLN A 32 7.07 -4.64 0.13
C GLN A 32 7.58 -3.73 1.24
N ALA A 33 8.16 -2.58 0.88
CA ALA A 33 8.66 -1.62 1.86
C ALA A 33 7.55 -1.10 2.81
N PHE A 34 6.35 -0.88 2.29
CA PHE A 34 5.20 -0.53 3.11
C PHE A 34 4.81 -1.64 4.08
N LEU A 35 4.74 -2.90 3.63
CA LEU A 35 4.40 -4.04 4.48
C LEU A 35 5.43 -4.23 5.59
N ASP A 36 6.72 -4.08 5.28
CA ASP A 36 7.81 -4.19 6.26
C ASP A 36 7.71 -3.08 7.33
N ASP A 37 7.46 -1.83 6.93
CA ASP A 37 7.24 -0.72 7.87
C ASP A 37 5.94 -0.92 8.68
N PHE A 38 4.88 -1.40 8.03
CA PHE A 38 3.59 -1.63 8.65
C PHE A 38 3.69 -2.69 9.75
N GLU A 39 4.31 -3.84 9.51
CA GLU A 39 4.49 -4.88 10.53
C GLU A 39 5.31 -4.37 11.72
N ASN A 40 6.37 -3.59 11.47
CA ASN A 40 7.18 -2.98 12.53
C ASN A 40 6.36 -2.04 13.42
N ARG A 41 5.39 -1.32 12.84
CA ARG A 41 4.53 -0.36 13.55
C ARG A 41 3.29 -1.01 14.17
N ASN A 42 2.76 -2.07 13.58
CA ASN A 42 1.55 -2.75 14.02
C ASN A 42 1.83 -3.70 15.20
N SER A 43 3.08 -4.13 15.38
CA SER A 43 3.59 -4.80 16.59
C SER A 43 3.24 -4.06 17.90
N THR A 44 3.11 -2.73 17.86
CA THR A 44 2.77 -1.89 19.03
C THR A 44 1.29 -1.50 19.14
N LEU A 45 0.47 -1.77 18.12
CA LEU A 45 -0.93 -1.36 18.04
C LEU A 45 -1.80 -2.58 17.71
N ASN A 46 -2.31 -3.23 18.75
CA ASN A 46 -3.27 -4.33 18.67
C ASN A 46 -4.60 -3.86 18.03
N GLY A 47 -4.66 -3.68 16.71
CA GLY A 47 -5.90 -3.20 16.07
C GLY A 47 -5.85 -2.76 14.59
N GLY A 48 -4.82 -3.11 13.82
CA GLY A 48 -4.79 -2.80 12.38
C GLY A 48 -5.75 -3.65 11.54
N ASP A 49 -6.34 -3.05 10.49
CA ASP A 49 -7.26 -3.71 9.55
C ASP A 49 -6.56 -4.80 8.71
N LYS A 50 -6.64 -6.04 9.21
CA LYS A 50 -5.93 -7.21 8.64
C LYS A 50 -6.34 -7.51 7.20
N ALA A 51 -7.54 -7.11 6.78
CA ALA A 51 -8.04 -7.38 5.44
C ALA A 51 -7.21 -6.65 4.37
N VAL A 52 -6.85 -5.39 4.63
CA VAL A 52 -6.05 -4.57 3.71
C VAL A 52 -4.64 -5.13 3.59
N THR A 53 -4.01 -5.52 4.70
CA THR A 53 -2.66 -6.13 4.69
C THR A 53 -2.64 -7.41 3.86
N VAL A 54 -3.64 -8.29 4.00
CA VAL A 54 -3.76 -9.52 3.20
C VAL A 54 -3.92 -9.21 1.71
N GLN A 55 -4.70 -8.18 1.36
CA GLN A 55 -4.84 -7.77 -0.05
C GLN A 55 -3.52 -7.25 -0.62
N LEU A 56 -2.77 -6.46 0.15
CA LEU A 56 -1.46 -5.95 -0.27
C LEU A 56 -0.42 -7.08 -0.43
N GLN A 57 -0.45 -8.08 0.45
CA GLN A 57 0.39 -9.28 0.31
C GLN A 57 0.08 -10.05 -0.98
N LYS A 58 -1.21 -10.25 -1.27
CA LYS A 58 -1.66 -10.90 -2.52
C LYS A 58 -1.22 -10.10 -3.76
N LEU A 59 -1.35 -8.78 -3.72
CA LEU A 59 -0.91 -7.91 -4.81
C LEU A 59 0.60 -7.97 -5.01
N ASN A 60 1.38 -7.95 -3.93
CA ASN A 60 2.84 -8.08 -3.99
C ASN A 60 3.26 -9.39 -4.66
N GLN A 61 2.60 -10.50 -4.30
CA GLN A 61 2.82 -11.81 -4.90
C GLN A 61 2.47 -11.82 -6.40
N ALA A 62 1.33 -11.28 -6.78
CA ALA A 62 0.91 -11.19 -8.18
C ALA A 62 1.90 -10.38 -9.04
N LEU A 63 2.42 -9.27 -8.50
CA LEU A 63 3.44 -8.45 -9.18
C LEU A 63 4.78 -9.19 -9.33
N LEU A 64 5.17 -9.99 -8.34
CA LEU A 64 6.36 -10.83 -8.43
C LEU A 64 6.22 -11.88 -9.54
N GLU A 65 5.09 -12.57 -9.59
CA GLU A 65 4.78 -13.57 -10.62
C GLU A 65 4.76 -12.96 -12.02
N GLU A 66 4.13 -11.80 -12.18
CA GLU A 66 4.13 -11.07 -13.46
C GLU A 66 5.56 -10.79 -13.93
N ARG A 67 6.43 -10.30 -13.04
CA ARG A 67 7.83 -10.04 -13.37
C ARG A 67 8.59 -11.31 -13.74
N GLN A 68 8.36 -12.42 -13.03
CA GLN A 68 8.99 -13.70 -13.34
C GLN A 68 8.52 -14.20 -14.71
N ARG A 69 7.22 -14.12 -15.01
CA ARG A 69 6.66 -14.45 -16.34
C ARG A 69 7.26 -13.59 -17.45
N GLN A 70 7.40 -12.28 -17.24
CA GLN A 70 8.00 -11.38 -18.23
C GLN A 70 9.47 -11.71 -18.50
N LYS A 71 10.24 -12.06 -17.45
CA LYS A 71 11.63 -12.52 -17.59
C LYS A 71 11.71 -13.84 -18.35
N ALA A 72 10.88 -14.82 -18.00
CA ALA A 72 10.85 -16.13 -18.65
C ALA A 72 10.44 -16.02 -20.13
N ALA A 73 9.55 -15.08 -20.46
CA ALA A 73 9.11 -14.79 -21.82
C ALA A 73 10.11 -13.97 -22.66
N GLY A 74 11.29 -13.64 -22.12
CA GLY A 74 12.29 -12.82 -22.83
C GLY A 74 11.88 -11.37 -23.07
N LYS A 75 10.78 -10.90 -22.46
CA LYS A 75 10.27 -9.51 -22.58
C LYS A 75 10.99 -8.53 -21.63
N GLY A 76 12.13 -8.93 -21.07
CA GLY A 76 12.93 -8.12 -20.16
C GLY A 76 13.95 -7.26 -20.88
N LEU A 77 13.49 -6.21 -21.57
CA LEU A 77 14.28 -5.03 -21.96
C LEU A 77 13.53 -3.79 -21.49
#